data_AF-A0AAU1GXG1-F1
#
_entry.id   AF-A0AAU1GXG1-F1
#
_cell.length_a   1.000
_cell.length_b   1.000
_cell.length_c   1.000
_cell.angle_alpha   90.00
_cell.angle_beta   90.00
_cell.angle_gamma   90.00
#
_symmetry.space_group_name_H-M   'P 1'
#
loop_
_entity.id
_entity.type
_entity.pdbx_description
1 polymer ?
#
loop_
_entity_poly.entity_id
_entity_poly.type
_entity_poly.pdbx_seq_one_letter_code
_entity_poly.pdbx_strand_id
1 'polypeptide(L)'
;MIVWRVGHGSALDSGFPSGPYTCTGMPEASVSRLWGMASDHSNLTHPSPYADPALRSIAAHERCGFDSREALNNWFDGWAEALDEADFEVWSYTVPDWAARVGAHGQVVFSSHEAVELSRHKFTLEQAALFA
;
A
#
# COMPACT_ATOMS: atom_id res chain seq x y z
N MET A 1 10.32 -7.34 10.35
CA MET A 1 10.08 -7.63 8.92
C MET A 1 10.25 -6.39 8.04
N ILE A 2 10.35 -6.58 6.71
CA ILE A 2 10.27 -5.50 5.73
C ILE A 2 8.83 -5.38 5.25
N VAL A 3 8.32 -4.16 5.13
CA VAL A 3 6.97 -3.88 4.61
C VAL A 3 7.07 -2.92 3.44
N TRP A 4 6.40 -3.27 2.34
CA TRP A 4 6.30 -2.49 1.12
C TRP A 4 4.95 -1.82 1.04
N ARG A 5 4.88 -0.55 0.67
CA ARG A 5 3.62 0.20 0.65
C ARG A 5 3.58 1.22 -0.46
N VAL A 6 2.41 1.39 -1.06
CA VAL A 6 2.10 2.54 -1.91
C VAL A 6 1.66 3.70 -1.04
N GLY A 7 2.39 4.82 -1.11
CA GLY A 7 2.12 6.02 -0.34
C GLY A 7 2.39 7.27 -1.16
N HIS A 8 1.57 8.30 -0.96
CA HIS A 8 1.71 9.56 -1.66
C HIS A 8 3.03 10.26 -1.27
N GLY A 9 3.71 10.90 -2.24
CA GLY A 9 5.04 11.48 -2.04
C GLY A 9 5.10 12.64 -1.03
N SER A 10 4.02 13.44 -0.94
CA SER A 10 3.91 14.59 -0.03
C SER A 10 2.69 14.62 0.90
N ALA A 11 1.51 14.13 0.48
CA ALA A 11 0.31 14.12 1.28
C ALA A 11 0.41 13.13 2.45
N LEU A 12 -0.04 13.57 3.63
CA LEU A 12 0.01 12.79 4.86
C LEU A 12 -1.39 12.51 5.39
N ASP A 13 -1.55 11.32 5.95
CA ASP A 13 -2.66 10.92 6.81
C ASP A 13 -2.10 10.67 8.21
N SER A 14 -2.48 11.52 9.17
CA SER A 14 -2.04 11.44 10.57
C SER A 14 -0.52 11.33 10.74
N GLY A 15 0.23 12.12 9.96
CA GLY A 15 1.70 12.18 10.00
C GLY A 15 2.43 11.06 9.23
N PHE A 16 1.71 10.18 8.53
CA PHE A 16 2.28 9.11 7.71
C PHE A 16 1.86 9.28 6.24
N PRO A 17 2.65 8.85 5.23
CA PRO A 17 2.27 9.02 3.82
C PRO A 17 0.85 8.51 3.53
N SER A 18 0.04 9.32 2.85
CA SER A 18 -1.36 8.98 2.56
C SER A 18 -1.46 7.77 1.62
N GLY A 19 -2.47 6.92 1.83
CA GLY A 19 -2.67 5.71 1.01
C GLY A 19 -3.60 5.97 -0.17
N PRO A 20 -3.54 5.16 -1.23
CA PRO A 20 -4.33 5.37 -2.45
C PRO A 20 -5.84 5.16 -2.25
N TYR A 21 -6.24 4.56 -1.13
CA TYR A 21 -7.66 4.37 -0.77
C TYR A 21 -8.18 5.44 0.19
N THR A 22 -7.31 6.07 0.99
CA THR A 22 -7.74 7.12 1.93
C THR A 22 -7.69 8.49 1.29
N CYS A 23 -6.78 8.70 0.33
CA CYS A 23 -6.64 9.94 -0.44
C CYS A 23 -6.56 11.23 0.41
N THR A 24 -6.19 11.10 1.68
CA THR A 24 -6.19 12.20 2.64
C THR A 24 -5.09 13.18 2.30
N GLY A 25 -5.42 14.47 2.28
CA GLY A 25 -4.47 15.55 1.98
C GLY A 25 -4.11 15.69 0.50
N MET A 26 -4.80 14.99 -0.41
CA MET A 26 -4.52 15.02 -1.84
C MET A 26 -5.40 16.02 -2.62
N PRO A 27 -4.92 16.54 -3.77
CA PRO A 27 -5.74 17.32 -4.70
C PRO A 27 -6.85 16.47 -5.34
N GLU A 28 -8.01 17.07 -5.60
CA GLU A 28 -9.17 16.39 -6.22
C GLU A 28 -8.82 15.69 -7.54
N ALA A 29 -7.99 16.31 -8.38
CA ALA A 29 -7.55 15.71 -9.64
C ALA A 29 -6.74 14.41 -9.44
N SER A 30 -5.96 14.30 -8.35
CA SER A 30 -5.24 13.07 -8.01
C SER A 30 -6.22 12.01 -7.49
N VAL A 31 -7.21 12.42 -6.69
CA VAL A 31 -8.27 11.51 -6.19
C VAL A 31 -9.09 10.93 -7.34
N SER A 32 -9.47 11.75 -8.33
CA SER A 32 -10.29 11.29 -9.47
C SER A 32 -9.60 10.22 -10.31
N ARG A 33 -8.26 10.23 -10.40
CA ARG A 33 -7.49 9.22 -11.12
C ARG A 33 -7.52 7.85 -10.45
N LEU A 34 -7.70 7.82 -9.14
CA LEU A 34 -7.73 6.59 -8.35
C LEU A 34 -9.16 6.07 -8.14
N TRP A 35 -10.16 6.75 -8.72
CA TRP A 35 -11.55 6.34 -8.59
C TRP A 35 -11.75 4.96 -9.23
N GLY A 36 -12.22 4.01 -8.43
CA GLY A 36 -12.49 2.63 -8.85
C GLY A 36 -11.52 1.63 -8.24
N MET A 37 -10.33 2.09 -7.86
CA MET A 37 -9.28 1.22 -7.32
C MET A 37 -9.72 0.46 -6.07
N ALA A 38 -10.45 1.11 -5.16
CA ALA A 38 -10.96 0.44 -3.96
C ALA A 38 -11.93 -0.70 -4.30
N SER A 39 -12.74 -0.55 -5.35
CA SER A 39 -13.70 -1.57 -5.79
C SER A 39 -12.98 -2.79 -6.40
N ASP A 40 -11.94 -2.55 -7.21
CA ASP A 40 -11.16 -3.62 -7.83
C ASP A 40 -10.36 -4.43 -6.80
N HIS A 41 -9.97 -3.79 -5.70
CA HIS A 41 -9.18 -4.37 -4.60
C HIS A 41 -10.03 -4.80 -3.39
N SER A 42 -11.34 -4.94 -3.55
CA SER A 42 -12.25 -5.41 -2.49
C SER A 42 -13.17 -6.52 -2.95
N ASN A 43 -12.72 -7.36 -3.90
CA ASN A 43 -13.50 -8.45 -4.46
C ASN A 43 -13.19 -9.79 -3.77
N LEU A 44 -13.92 -10.86 -4.13
CA LEU A 44 -13.78 -12.18 -3.49
C LEU A 44 -12.40 -12.83 -3.70
N THR A 45 -11.67 -12.44 -4.73
CA THR A 45 -10.33 -12.94 -5.03
C THR A 45 -9.21 -12.06 -4.47
N HIS A 46 -9.54 -10.81 -4.12
CA HIS A 46 -8.66 -9.80 -3.52
C HIS A 46 -9.37 -9.19 -2.29
N PRO A 47 -9.54 -9.96 -1.20
CA PRO A 47 -10.23 -9.45 -0.03
C PRO A 47 -9.44 -8.29 0.58
N SER A 48 -10.15 -7.21 0.90
CA SER A 48 -9.55 -6.09 1.63
C SER A 48 -9.07 -6.53 3.02
N PRO A 49 -8.17 -5.79 3.67
CA PRO A 49 -7.73 -6.09 5.04
C PRO A 49 -8.87 -6.19 6.07
N TYR A 50 -10.02 -5.57 5.80
CA TYR A 50 -11.22 -5.65 6.65
C TYR A 50 -11.95 -6.98 6.53
N ALA A 51 -11.77 -7.70 5.42
CA ALA A 51 -12.35 -9.01 5.17
C ALA A 51 -11.44 -10.17 5.62
N ASP A 52 -10.17 -9.89 5.94
CA ASP A 52 -9.21 -10.88 6.42
C ASP A 52 -9.27 -11.06 7.96
N PRO A 53 -9.64 -12.25 8.47
CA PRO A 53 -9.69 -12.52 9.91
C PRO A 53 -8.34 -12.40 10.64
N ALA A 54 -7.21 -12.54 9.95
CA ALA A 54 -5.88 -12.39 10.51
C ALA A 54 -5.51 -10.91 10.70
N LEU A 55 -6.01 -10.01 9.84
CA LEU A 55 -5.68 -8.59 9.89
C LEU A 55 -6.58 -7.80 10.84
N ARG A 56 -7.85 -8.22 11.01
CA ARG A 56 -8.78 -7.69 12.02
C ARG A 56 -8.98 -6.17 11.94
N SER A 57 -9.20 -5.64 10.74
CA SER A 57 -9.33 -4.20 10.50
C SER A 57 -8.01 -3.42 10.67
N ILE A 58 -8.08 -2.11 10.47
CA ILE A 58 -6.97 -1.17 10.55
C ILE A 58 -7.34 -0.08 11.55
N ALA A 59 -6.58 0.03 12.65
CA ALA A 59 -6.74 1.12 13.62
C ALA A 59 -6.19 2.44 13.06
N ALA A 60 -6.55 3.56 13.69
CA ALA A 60 -6.16 4.91 13.22
C ALA A 60 -4.63 5.13 13.12
N HIS A 61 -3.86 4.45 13.97
CA HIS A 61 -2.39 4.50 13.98
C HIS A 61 -1.76 3.37 13.13
N GLU A 62 -2.56 2.60 12.41
CA GLU A 62 -2.07 1.49 11.60
C GLU A 62 -2.18 1.79 10.11
N ARG A 63 -1.32 1.16 9.33
CA ARG A 63 -1.27 1.31 7.88
C ARG A 63 -1.22 -0.06 7.24
N CYS A 64 -1.69 -0.12 5.99
CA CYS A 64 -1.61 -1.32 5.18
C CYS A 64 -0.41 -1.25 4.23
N GLY A 65 0.26 -2.38 4.05
CA GLY A 65 1.31 -2.63 3.07
C GLY A 65 1.35 -4.11 2.68
N PHE A 66 2.50 -4.57 2.23
CA PHE A 66 2.75 -5.93 1.74
C PHE A 66 4.08 -6.46 2.27
N ASP A 67 4.17 -7.76 2.49
CA ASP A 67 5.38 -8.44 2.98
C ASP A 67 6.49 -8.58 1.93
N SER A 68 6.14 -8.35 0.66
CA SER A 68 7.04 -8.51 -0.47
C SER A 68 6.72 -7.51 -1.58
N ARG A 69 7.75 -7.19 -2.39
CA ARG A 69 7.58 -6.35 -3.57
C ARG A 69 6.68 -7.01 -4.61
N GLU A 70 6.76 -8.33 -4.74
CA GLU A 70 5.93 -9.12 -5.66
C GLU A 70 4.45 -9.02 -5.29
N ALA A 71 4.09 -9.20 -4.01
CA ALA A 71 2.70 -9.05 -3.56
C ALA A 71 2.17 -7.63 -3.82
N LEU A 72 2.98 -6.59 -3.58
CA LEU A 72 2.62 -5.22 -3.91
C LEU A 72 2.41 -5.01 -5.41
N ASN A 73 3.32 -5.50 -6.25
CA ASN A 73 3.21 -5.36 -7.70
C ASN A 73 1.96 -6.07 -8.23
N ASN A 74 1.70 -7.30 -7.79
CA ASN A 74 0.52 -8.07 -8.17
C ASN A 74 -0.77 -7.37 -7.71
N TRP A 75 -0.74 -6.76 -6.53
CA TRP A 75 -1.89 -6.05 -5.99
C TRP A 75 -2.25 -4.80 -6.81
N PHE A 76 -1.26 -4.07 -7.31
CA PHE A 76 -1.47 -2.81 -8.05
C PHE A 76 -1.27 -2.97 -9.56
N ASP A 77 -1.34 -4.20 -10.08
CA ASP A 77 -1.28 -4.44 -11.52
C ASP A 77 -2.44 -3.73 -12.22
N GLY A 78 -2.14 -3.09 -13.36
CA GLY A 78 -3.09 -2.22 -14.07
C GLY A 78 -3.31 -0.81 -13.48
N TRP A 79 -2.76 -0.49 -12.31
CA TRP A 79 -2.92 0.83 -11.66
C TRP A 79 -1.66 1.71 -11.65
N ALA A 80 -0.55 1.22 -12.22
CA ALA A 80 0.75 1.89 -12.15
C ALA A 80 0.76 3.32 -12.68
N GLU A 81 0.16 3.55 -13.85
CA GLU A 81 0.10 4.87 -14.50
C GLU A 81 -0.70 5.86 -13.66
N ALA A 82 -1.90 5.46 -13.20
CA ALA A 82 -2.74 6.29 -12.35
C ALA A 82 -2.05 6.64 -11.02
N LEU A 83 -1.25 5.73 -10.46
CA LEU A 83 -0.46 5.97 -9.25
C LEU A 83 0.69 6.95 -9.49
N ASP A 84 1.47 6.80 -10.57
CA ASP A 84 2.55 7.75 -10.88
C ASP A 84 2.00 9.15 -11.20
N GLU A 85 0.91 9.26 -11.96
CA GLU A 85 0.25 10.54 -12.23
C GLU A 85 -0.38 11.21 -10.99
N ALA A 86 -0.69 10.41 -9.96
CA ALA A 86 -1.21 10.89 -8.68
C ALA A 86 -0.12 11.09 -7.62
N ASP A 87 1.16 11.14 -8.03
CA ASP A 87 2.34 11.33 -7.17
C ASP A 87 2.49 10.27 -6.07
N PHE A 88 2.13 9.01 -6.37
CA PHE A 88 2.41 7.88 -5.49
C PHE A 88 3.78 7.27 -5.74
N GLU A 89 4.41 6.89 -4.63
CA GLU A 89 5.70 6.22 -4.59
C GLU A 89 5.54 4.86 -3.89
N VAL A 90 6.50 3.97 -4.13
CA VAL A 90 6.66 2.79 -3.29
C VAL A 90 7.65 3.10 -2.17
N TRP A 91 7.17 2.91 -0.96
CA TRP A 91 7.91 3.04 0.28
C TRP A 91 8.24 1.65 0.82
N SER A 92 9.42 1.50 1.40
CA SER A 92 9.80 0.32 2.18
C SER A 92 10.13 0.74 3.61
N TYR A 93 9.70 -0.08 4.56
CA TYR A 93 9.89 0.15 5.99
C TYR A 93 10.45 -1.11 6.64
N THR A 94 11.28 -0.94 7.68
CA THR A 94 11.48 -1.98 8.67
C THR A 94 10.46 -1.79 9.79
N VAL A 95 9.78 -2.88 10.16
CA VAL A 95 8.74 -2.90 11.20
C VAL A 95 9.04 -4.07 12.13
N PRO A 96 9.05 -3.89 13.47
CA PRO A 96 9.14 -5.00 14.40
C PRO A 96 7.99 -5.99 14.23
N ASP A 97 8.25 -7.29 14.32
CA ASP A 97 7.24 -8.32 14.06
C ASP A 97 6.05 -8.25 15.05
N TRP A 98 6.28 -7.77 16.27
CA TRP A 98 5.22 -7.55 17.27
C TRP A 98 4.29 -6.37 16.94
N ALA A 99 4.71 -5.49 16.04
CA ALA A 99 3.97 -4.30 15.60
C ALA A 99 3.29 -4.51 14.24
N ALA A 100 3.29 -5.73 13.71
CA ALA A 100 2.73 -6.08 12.42
C ALA A 100 1.83 -7.32 12.50
N ARG A 101 0.82 -7.37 11.63
CA ARG A 101 -0.03 -8.53 11.37
C ARG A 101 0.03 -8.83 9.88
N VAL A 102 0.21 -10.10 9.55
CA VAL A 102 0.27 -10.57 8.16
C VAL A 102 -0.99 -11.38 7.87
N GLY A 103 -1.65 -11.02 6.78
CA GLY A 103 -2.85 -11.67 6.26
C GLY A 103 -2.56 -12.52 5.03
N ALA A 104 -3.61 -12.90 4.34
CA ALA A 104 -3.56 -13.55 3.05
C ALA A 104 -2.93 -12.61 1.99
N HIS A 105 -2.42 -13.22 0.92
CA HIS A 105 -1.86 -12.50 -0.24
C HIS A 105 -0.72 -11.52 0.10
N GLY A 106 -0.04 -11.76 1.22
CA GLY A 106 1.06 -10.94 1.68
C GLY A 106 0.65 -9.58 2.23
N GLN A 107 -0.65 -9.31 2.44
CA GLN A 107 -1.11 -8.06 3.05
C GLN A 107 -0.58 -7.92 4.49
N VAL A 108 -0.12 -6.74 4.85
CA VAL A 108 0.41 -6.44 6.18
C VAL A 108 -0.29 -5.22 6.75
N VAL A 109 -0.83 -5.34 7.96
CA VAL A 109 -1.25 -4.18 8.77
C VAL A 109 -0.21 -3.95 9.86
N PHE A 110 0.32 -2.73 9.95
CA PHE A 110 1.40 -2.40 10.87
C PHE A 110 1.20 -1.05 11.56
N SER A 111 1.79 -0.89 12.75
CA SER A 111 1.81 0.39 13.48
C SER A 111 2.70 1.40 12.77
N SER A 112 2.17 2.58 12.42
CA SER A 112 2.95 3.66 11.82
C SER A 112 3.99 4.26 12.76
N HIS A 113 3.80 4.16 14.08
CA HIS A 113 4.73 4.69 15.07
C HIS A 113 6.01 3.86 15.19
N GLU A 114 5.96 2.60 14.79
CA GLU A 114 7.09 1.65 14.90
C GLU A 114 7.79 1.42 13.56
N ALA A 115 7.25 2.00 12.48
CA ALA A 115 7.77 1.85 11.14
C ALA A 115 8.93 2.82 10.90
N VAL A 116 10.09 2.28 10.53
CA VAL A 116 11.26 3.07 10.13
C VAL A 116 11.43 2.96 8.63
N GLU A 117 11.35 4.10 7.94
CA GLU A 117 11.58 4.18 6.49
C GLU A 117 12.99 3.67 6.14
N LEU A 118 13.05 2.82 5.12
CA LEU A 118 14.31 2.34 4.54
C LEU A 118 14.56 2.98 3.18
N SER A 119 13.53 3.07 2.34
CA SER A 119 13.63 3.66 1.00
C SER A 119 12.27 4.15 0.51
N ARG A 120 12.32 5.06 -0.46
CA ARG A 120 11.18 5.43 -1.31
C ARG A 120 11.63 5.65 -2.74
N HIS A 121 10.81 5.25 -3.70
CA HIS A 121 11.08 5.42 -5.12
C HIS A 121 9.80 5.46 -5.93
N LYS A 122 9.89 6.00 -7.15
CA LYS A 122 8.76 6.04 -8.09
C LYS A 122 8.11 4.67 -8.24
N PHE A 123 6.79 4.69 -8.42
CA PHE A 123 6.02 3.48 -8.67
C PHE A 123 6.35 2.96 -10.08
N THR A 124 7.33 2.07 -10.17
CA THR A 124 7.61 1.28 -11.36
C THR A 124 7.27 -0.18 -11.06
N LEU A 125 6.31 -0.75 -11.79
CA LEU A 125 6.09 -2.21 -11.73
C LEU A 125 7.35 -2.90 -12.21
N GLU A 126 7.90 -3.78 -11.39
CA GLU A 126 8.94 -4.69 -11.85
C GLU A 126 8.23 -5.75 -12.69
N GLN A 127 8.34 -5.66 -14.02
CA GLN A 127 7.98 -6.78 -14.87
C GLN A 127 8.91 -7.93 -14.52
N ALA A 128 8.35 -9.07 -14.12
CA ALA A 128 9.11 -10.31 -14.06
C ALA A 128 9.76 -10.51 -15.43
N ALA A 129 11.09 -10.65 -15.47
CA ALA A 129 11.80 -10.90 -16.71
C ALA A 129 11.25 -12.20 -17.32
N LEU A 130 10.40 -12.06 -18.34
CA LEU A 130 10.10 -13.17 -19.23
C LEU A 130 11.40 -13.43 -19.99
N PHE A 131 11.99 -14.61 -19.73
CA PHE A 131 13.25 -15.14 -20.26
C PHE A 131 14.53 -14.75 -19.48
N ALA A 132 14.98 -15.68 -18.62
CA ALA A 132 16.38 -15.88 -18.24
C ALA A 132 16.85 -17.25 -18.77
#